data_AF-A0A7C1ZGK5-F1
#
_entry.id   AF-A0A7C1ZGK5-F1
#
_cell.length_a   1.000
_cell.length_b   1.000
_cell.length_c   1.000
_cell.angle_alpha   90.00
_cell.angle_beta   90.00
_cell.angle_gamma   90.00
#
_symmetry.space_group_name_H-M   'P 1'
#
loop_
_entity.id
_entity.type
_entity.pdbx_description
1 polymer ?
#
loop_
_entity_poly.entity_id
_entity_poly.type
_entity_poly.pdbx_seq_one_letter_code
_entity_poly.pdbx_strand_id
1 'polypeptide(L)'
;YLLQARDIFLQDKWISERDIPGGSLFFQGPHRLPDNILCTRFGNDLSAFTQACQSLGGLPLAFGDSSFVLQVLPRIKLGCVLWTADDEFPARFSYLFTPCIQQHLPLDVIFALANVVTDGLLQQTPHR
;
A
#
# COMPACT_ATOMS: atom_id res chain seq x y z
N TYR A 1 -14.00 -2.09 -12.95
CA TYR A 1 -12.88 -2.97 -13.34
C TYR A 1 -13.20 -3.90 -14.51
N LEU A 2 -13.99 -4.98 -14.35
CA LEU A 2 -14.23 -5.99 -15.40
C LEU A 2 -14.81 -5.43 -16.72
N LEU A 3 -15.59 -4.36 -16.66
CA LEU A 3 -16.19 -3.70 -17.83
C LEU A 3 -15.42 -2.45 -18.33
N GLN A 4 -14.41 -2.00 -17.58
CA GLN A 4 -13.76 -0.69 -17.79
C GLN A 4 -12.22 -0.79 -17.86
N ALA A 5 -11.66 -1.99 -17.83
CA ALA A 5 -10.23 -2.20 -17.85
C ALA A 5 -9.64 -1.78 -19.21
N ARG A 6 -8.69 -0.82 -19.18
CA ARG A 6 -7.89 -0.41 -20.34
C ARG A 6 -6.47 -0.97 -20.21
N ASP A 7 -5.78 -1.24 -21.30
CA ASP A 7 -4.35 -1.55 -21.26
C ASP A 7 -3.59 -0.24 -21.18
N ILE A 8 -3.27 0.17 -19.96
CA ILE A 8 -2.48 1.37 -19.72
C ILE A 8 -1.09 0.88 -19.34
N PHE A 9 -0.10 1.25 -20.15
CA PHE A 9 1.30 0.96 -19.88
C PHE A 9 1.64 1.53 -18.50
N LEU A 10 2.11 0.67 -17.59
CA LEU A 10 2.53 1.07 -16.26
C LEU A 10 3.72 2.02 -16.43
N GLN A 11 3.48 3.32 -16.26
CA GLN A 11 4.57 4.28 -16.14
C GLN A 11 5.37 3.92 -14.90
N ASP A 12 6.70 3.93 -14.97
CA ASP A 12 7.64 3.65 -13.86
C ASP A 12 7.58 4.67 -12.70
N LYS A 13 6.44 5.33 -12.53
CA LYS A 13 6.20 6.36 -11.53
C LYS A 13 5.20 5.84 -10.53
N TRP A 14 5.56 5.91 -9.26
CA TRP A 14 4.66 5.71 -8.13
C TRP A 14 4.09 7.04 -7.66
N ILE A 15 2.83 7.04 -7.23
CA ILE A 15 2.16 8.22 -6.68
C ILE A 15 1.55 7.92 -5.31
N SER A 16 1.36 8.93 -4.48
CA SER A 16 0.66 8.80 -3.20
C SER A 16 -0.86 8.89 -3.38
N GLU A 17 -1.62 8.64 -2.32
CA GLU A 17 -3.07 8.82 -2.29
C GLU A 17 -3.50 10.27 -2.57
N ARG A 18 -2.63 11.24 -2.25
CA ARG A 18 -2.89 12.68 -2.44
C ARG A 18 -2.75 13.13 -3.88
N ASP A 19 -1.95 12.41 -4.65
CA ASP A 19 -1.70 12.68 -6.06
C ASP A 19 -2.79 12.11 -6.97
N ILE A 20 -3.65 11.22 -6.43
CA ILE A 20 -4.84 10.75 -7.13
C ILE A 20 -5.83 11.91 -7.19
N PRO A 21 -6.39 12.27 -8.36
CA PRO A 21 -7.44 13.28 -8.45
C PRO A 21 -8.61 13.02 -7.49
N GLY A 22 -8.92 14.03 -6.66
CA GLY A 22 -9.89 13.93 -5.57
C GLY A 22 -9.39 13.21 -4.31
N GLY A 23 -8.22 12.57 -4.36
CA GLY A 23 -7.65 11.76 -3.29
C GLY A 23 -7.28 12.55 -2.04
N SER A 24 -6.72 13.76 -2.19
CA SER A 24 -6.42 14.64 -1.05
C SER A 24 -7.66 15.02 -0.22
N LEU A 25 -8.83 15.09 -0.85
CA LEU A 25 -10.11 15.36 -0.18
C LEU A 25 -10.80 14.08 0.31
N PHE A 26 -10.56 12.96 -0.37
CA PHE A 26 -11.20 11.68 -0.05
C PHE A 26 -10.48 10.94 1.07
N PHE A 27 -9.15 10.75 1.00
CA PHE A 27 -8.37 9.91 1.92
C PHE A 27 -8.03 10.60 3.25
N GLN A 28 -9.04 11.13 3.90
CA GLN A 28 -8.97 11.81 5.18
C GLN A 28 -10.16 11.44 6.06
N GLY A 29 -10.05 11.71 7.38
CA GLY A 29 -11.11 11.38 8.32
C GLY A 29 -11.51 9.89 8.25
N PRO A 30 -12.81 9.56 8.04
CA PRO A 30 -13.28 8.17 7.96
C PRO A 30 -12.65 7.32 6.85
N HIS A 31 -12.10 7.95 5.81
CA HIS A 31 -11.46 7.26 4.68
C HIS A 31 -9.93 7.39 4.71
N ARG A 32 -9.34 7.75 5.85
CA ARG A 32 -7.89 7.72 6.01
C ARG A 32 -7.39 6.30 5.78
N LEU A 33 -6.34 6.15 4.97
CA LEU A 33 -5.74 4.85 4.72
C LEU A 33 -5.25 4.21 6.04
N PRO A 34 -5.32 2.87 6.17
CA PRO A 34 -4.95 2.14 7.38
C PRO A 34 -3.42 2.00 7.55
N ASP A 35 -2.71 3.12 7.57
CA ASP A 35 -1.25 3.21 7.73
C ASP A 35 -0.81 2.98 9.18
N ASN A 36 -1.50 3.60 10.15
CA ASN A 36 -1.12 3.58 11.56
C ASN A 36 -1.08 2.17 12.16
N ILE A 37 -2.04 1.29 11.81
CA ILE A 37 -2.06 -0.09 12.31
C ILE A 37 -0.84 -0.89 11.80
N LEU A 38 -0.38 -0.61 10.58
CA LEU A 38 0.82 -1.22 10.02
C LEU A 38 2.08 -0.64 10.68
N CYS A 39 2.13 0.66 10.97
CA CYS A 39 3.19 1.25 11.78
C CYS A 39 3.27 0.60 13.17
N THR A 40 2.15 0.44 13.86
CA THR A 40 2.11 -0.22 15.18
C THR A 40 2.59 -1.66 15.11
N ARG A 41 2.19 -2.39 14.07
CA ARG A 41 2.57 -3.78 13.91
C ARG A 41 4.04 -3.94 13.53
N PHE A 42 4.51 -3.20 12.54
CA PHE A 42 5.78 -3.46 11.86
C PHE A 42 6.87 -2.42 12.13
N GLY A 43 6.55 -1.32 12.77
CA GLY A 43 7.44 -0.15 12.90
C GLY A 43 8.77 -0.41 13.58
N ASN A 44 8.89 -1.50 14.36
CA ASN A 44 10.13 -1.93 15.02
C ASN A 44 10.58 -3.33 14.55
N ASP A 45 9.95 -3.88 13.52
CA ASP A 45 10.16 -5.27 13.06
C ASP A 45 10.13 -5.34 11.53
N LEU A 46 11.20 -4.78 10.92
CA LEU A 46 11.41 -4.76 9.47
C LEU A 46 11.41 -6.18 8.86
N SER A 47 11.91 -7.16 9.62
CA SER A 47 11.95 -8.56 9.20
C SER A 47 10.54 -9.12 9.07
N ALA A 48 9.67 -8.89 10.05
CA ALA A 48 8.29 -9.38 9.95
C ALA A 48 7.50 -8.69 8.84
N PHE A 49 7.73 -7.41 8.58
CA PHE A 49 7.13 -6.74 7.42
C PHE A 49 7.57 -7.39 6.11
N THR A 50 8.87 -7.61 5.97
CA THR A 50 9.48 -8.25 4.80
C THR A 50 8.90 -9.64 4.56
N GLN A 51 8.80 -10.46 5.61
CA GLN A 51 8.19 -11.78 5.54
C GLN A 51 6.71 -11.71 5.17
N ALA A 52 5.93 -10.80 5.77
CA ALA A 52 4.52 -10.63 5.46
C ALA A 52 4.30 -10.28 3.98
N CYS A 53 5.08 -9.34 3.44
CA CYS A 53 5.01 -8.99 2.03
C CYS A 53 5.40 -10.16 1.12
N GLN A 54 6.48 -10.88 1.42
CA GLN A 54 6.91 -12.04 0.63
C GLN A 54 5.88 -13.17 0.63
N SER A 55 5.25 -13.45 1.77
CA SER A 55 4.18 -14.46 1.88
C SER A 55 2.96 -14.12 1.02
N LEU A 56 2.71 -12.84 0.76
CA LEU A 56 1.67 -12.38 -0.18
C LEU A 56 2.15 -12.34 -1.65
N GLY A 57 3.33 -12.88 -1.95
CA GLY A 57 3.91 -12.85 -3.30
C GLY A 57 4.45 -11.48 -3.70
N GLY A 58 4.74 -10.61 -2.72
CA GLY A 58 5.28 -9.29 -2.96
C GLY A 58 6.68 -9.32 -3.58
N LEU A 59 6.94 -8.40 -4.50
CA LEU A 59 8.26 -8.20 -5.10
C LEU A 59 8.92 -6.94 -4.51
N PRO A 60 10.23 -6.94 -4.24
CA PRO A 60 10.88 -5.81 -3.59
C PRO A 60 10.85 -4.54 -4.46
N LEU A 61 10.77 -3.39 -3.80
CA LEU A 61 10.99 -2.06 -4.36
C LEU A 61 12.18 -1.38 -3.67
N ALA A 62 12.62 -0.24 -4.20
CA ALA A 62 13.76 0.53 -3.68
C ALA A 62 13.31 1.84 -2.99
N PHE A 63 12.33 1.75 -2.09
CA PHE A 63 11.85 2.86 -1.25
C PHE A 63 11.95 2.51 0.24
N GLY A 64 12.19 3.52 1.08
CA GLY A 64 12.22 3.39 2.54
C GLY A 64 13.25 2.37 3.04
N ASP A 65 13.03 1.88 4.25
CA ASP A 65 13.87 0.83 4.85
C ASP A 65 13.50 -0.54 4.30
N SER A 66 12.21 -0.74 3.99
CA SER A 66 11.73 -1.90 3.25
C SER A 66 10.48 -1.53 2.45
N SER A 67 10.41 -2.02 1.22
CA SER A 67 9.23 -1.81 0.38
C SER A 67 8.99 -2.95 -0.59
N PHE A 68 7.71 -3.16 -0.88
CA PHE A 68 7.26 -4.25 -1.75
C PHE A 68 6.09 -3.79 -2.62
N VAL A 69 6.02 -4.32 -3.84
CA VAL A 69 4.84 -4.25 -4.70
C VAL A 69 4.03 -5.52 -4.58
N LEU A 70 2.74 -5.36 -4.33
CA LEU A 70 1.74 -6.42 -4.33
C LEU A 70 0.88 -6.32 -5.59
N GLN A 71 0.73 -7.45 -6.30
CA GLN A 71 -0.17 -7.56 -7.43
C GLN A 71 -1.58 -7.87 -6.92
N VAL A 72 -2.39 -6.84 -6.66
CA VAL A 72 -3.70 -6.98 -6.00
C VAL A 72 -4.80 -7.41 -6.98
N LEU A 73 -4.75 -6.92 -8.23
CA LEU A 73 -5.60 -7.34 -9.35
C LEU A 73 -4.74 -7.44 -10.61
N PRO A 74 -5.13 -8.12 -11.70
CA PRO A 74 -4.28 -8.33 -12.89
C PRO A 74 -3.60 -7.08 -13.46
N ARG A 75 -4.21 -5.90 -13.30
CA ARG A 75 -3.70 -4.60 -13.77
C ARG A 75 -3.49 -3.58 -12.65
N ILE A 76 -3.70 -3.96 -11.40
CA ILE A 76 -3.57 -3.07 -10.25
C ILE A 76 -2.48 -3.59 -9.33
N LYS A 77 -1.41 -2.80 -9.26
CA LYS A 77 -0.31 -2.97 -8.34
C LYS A 77 -0.41 -1.91 -7.25
N LEU A 78 -0.04 -2.29 -6.05
CA LEU A 78 -0.02 -1.42 -4.88
C LEU A 78 1.32 -1.61 -4.18
N GLY A 79 2.04 -0.52 -3.97
CA GLY A 79 3.30 -0.50 -3.24
C GLY A 79 3.06 -0.24 -1.77
N CYS A 80 3.79 -0.95 -0.93
CA CYS A 80 3.84 -0.78 0.51
C CYS A 80 5.25 -0.35 0.89
N VAL A 81 5.39 0.76 1.59
CA VAL A 81 6.70 1.28 2.03
C VAL A 81 6.68 1.47 3.53
N LEU A 82 7.69 0.90 4.20
CA LEU A 82 7.90 1.05 5.63
C LEU A 82 9.22 1.79 5.87
N TRP A 83 9.14 2.80 6.72
CA TRP A 83 10.26 3.37 7.46
C TRP A 83 10.09 2.94 8.91
N THR A 84 11.09 2.27 9.46
CA THR A 84 11.10 1.88 10.87
C THR A 84 11.27 3.10 11.78
N ALA A 85 10.85 2.97 13.03
CA ALA A 85 11.14 3.98 14.02
C ALA A 85 12.64 3.96 14.34
N ASP A 86 13.20 5.15 14.56
CA ASP A 86 14.53 5.34 15.12
C ASP A 86 14.45 6.28 16.34
N ASP A 87 15.60 6.68 16.87
CA ASP A 87 15.68 7.54 18.05
C ASP A 87 15.11 8.96 17.81
N GLU A 88 14.99 9.40 16.55
CA GLU A 88 14.58 10.75 16.17
C GLU A 88 13.15 10.80 15.58
N PHE A 89 12.70 9.74 14.92
CA PHE A 89 11.46 9.70 14.15
C PHE A 89 10.61 8.44 14.42
N PRO A 90 9.27 8.59 14.53
CA PRO A 90 8.38 7.43 14.63
C PRO A 90 8.31 6.68 13.29
N ALA A 91 7.95 5.40 13.36
CA ALA A 91 7.73 4.57 12.19
C ALA A 91 6.66 5.17 11.27
N ARG A 92 6.88 5.06 9.96
CA ARG A 92 5.96 5.53 8.93
C ARG A 92 5.68 4.43 7.94
N PHE A 93 4.42 4.29 7.58
CA PHE A 93 3.96 3.45 6.50
C PHE A 93 3.35 4.30 5.39
N SER A 94 3.53 3.93 4.14
CA SER A 94 2.87 4.60 3.02
C SER A 94 2.46 3.62 1.93
N TYR A 95 1.28 3.86 1.38
CA TYR A 95 0.80 3.22 0.18
C TYR A 95 1.27 3.98 -1.06
N LEU A 96 1.70 3.24 -2.07
CA LEU A 96 2.04 3.75 -3.38
C LEU A 96 1.08 3.17 -4.42
N PHE A 97 0.63 4.01 -5.33
CA PHE A 97 -0.30 3.65 -6.36
C PHE A 97 0.30 3.89 -7.74
N THR A 98 -0.20 3.14 -8.72
CA THR A 98 0.09 3.41 -10.12
C THR A 98 -0.70 4.64 -10.58
N PRO A 99 -0.15 5.52 -11.43
CA PRO A 99 -0.80 6.81 -11.75
C PRO A 99 -2.17 6.66 -12.42
N CYS A 100 -2.38 5.54 -13.11
CA CYS A 100 -3.62 5.23 -13.80
C CYS A 100 -4.67 4.52 -12.95
N ILE A 101 -4.44 4.30 -11.64
CA ILE A 101 -5.34 3.51 -10.80
C ILE A 101 -6.80 4.00 -10.83
N GLN A 102 -7.00 5.31 -10.82
CA GLN A 102 -8.33 5.93 -10.87
C GLN A 102 -9.09 5.69 -12.19
N GLN A 103 -8.38 5.34 -13.27
CA GLN A 103 -9.02 4.98 -14.54
C GLN A 103 -9.63 3.56 -14.47
N HIS A 104 -9.22 2.78 -13.48
CA HIS A 104 -9.69 1.42 -13.27
C HIS A 104 -10.68 1.28 -12.12
N LEU A 105 -10.52 2.10 -11.07
CA LEU A 105 -11.22 1.99 -9.79
C LEU A 105 -11.59 3.37 -9.24
N PRO A 106 -12.82 3.54 -8.73
CA PRO A 106 -13.19 4.73 -7.96
C PRO A 106 -12.48 4.76 -6.59
N LEU A 107 -12.43 5.93 -5.95
CA LEU A 107 -11.64 6.19 -4.73
C LEU A 107 -12.05 5.29 -3.54
N ASP A 108 -13.34 5.01 -3.39
CA ASP A 108 -13.89 4.11 -2.38
C ASP A 108 -13.42 2.66 -2.56
N VAL A 109 -13.29 2.20 -3.80
CA VAL A 109 -12.73 0.87 -4.10
C VAL A 109 -11.21 0.84 -3.88
N ILE A 110 -10.50 1.93 -4.18
CA ILE A 110 -9.07 2.05 -3.85
C ILE A 110 -8.88 1.98 -2.33
N PHE A 111 -9.73 2.67 -1.56
CA PHE A 111 -9.75 2.60 -0.11
C PHE A 111 -10.03 1.17 0.40
N ALA A 112 -11.03 0.50 -0.15
CA ALA A 112 -11.33 -0.89 0.21
C ALA A 112 -10.15 -1.83 -0.09
N LEU A 113 -9.47 -1.66 -1.23
CA LEU A 113 -8.28 -2.45 -1.56
C LEU A 113 -7.14 -2.25 -0.57
N ALA A 114 -6.90 -1.00 -0.13
CA ALA A 114 -5.88 -0.74 0.88
C ALA A 114 -6.19 -1.44 2.21
N ASN A 115 -7.46 -1.49 2.63
CA ASN A 115 -7.87 -2.24 3.82
C ASN A 115 -7.67 -3.76 3.65
N VAL A 116 -8.05 -4.33 2.51
CA VAL A 116 -7.82 -5.76 2.22
C VAL A 116 -6.32 -6.11 2.24
N VAL A 117 -5.47 -5.24 1.69
CA VAL A 117 -4.02 -5.42 1.73
C VAL A 117 -3.50 -5.33 3.17
N THR A 118 -3.96 -4.34 3.96
CA THR A 118 -3.61 -4.25 5.39
C THR A 118 -3.96 -5.55 6.11
N ASP A 119 -5.20 -6.03 5.98
CA ASP A 119 -5.65 -7.25 6.66
C ASP A 119 -4.81 -8.45 6.25
N GLY A 120 -4.51 -8.58 4.95
CA GLY A 120 -3.64 -9.61 4.43
C GLY A 120 -2.25 -9.58 5.08
N LEU A 121 -1.63 -8.41 5.17
CA LEU A 121 -0.32 -8.23 5.80
C LEU A 121 -0.34 -8.58 7.30
N LEU A 122 -1.40 -8.19 8.00
CA LEU A 122 -1.56 -8.49 9.43
C LEU A 122 -1.74 -9.99 9.67
N GLN A 123 -2.46 -10.70 8.80
CA GLN A 123 -2.69 -12.15 8.90
C GLN A 123 -1.45 -13.01 8.62
N GLN A 124 -0.45 -12.50 7.90
CA GLN A 124 0.79 -13.24 7.64
C GLN A 124 1.71 -13.33 8.86
N THR A 125 1.36 -12.67 9.96
CA THR A 125 2.11 -12.82 11.21
C THR A 125 1.45 -13.87 12.10
N PRO A 126 2.18 -14.90 12.57
CA PRO A 126 1.68 -15.75 13.65
C PRO A 126 1.41 -14.89 14.89
N HIS A 127 0.20 -14.98 15.46
CA HIS A 127 -0.11 -14.41 16.77
C HIS A 127 0.97 -14.86 17.77
N ARG A 128 1.74 -13.90 18.27
CA ARG A 128 2.73 -14.14 19.32
C ARG A 128 2.04 -14.11 20.68
#